data_AF-S4PAR8-F1
#
_entry.id   AF-S4PAR8-F1
#
_cell.length_a   1.000
_cell.length_b   1.000
_cell.length_c   1.000
_cell.angle_alpha   90.00
_cell.angle_beta   90.00
_cell.angle_gamma   90.00
#
_symmetry.space_group_name_H-M   'P 1'
#
loop_
_entity.id
_entity.type
_entity.pdbx_description
1 polymer ?
#
loop_
_entity_poly.entity_id
_entity_poly.type
_entity_poly.pdbx_seq_one_letter_code
_entity_poly.pdbx_strand_id
1 'polypeptide(L)'
;MTGLYIEGLYRKSGLSSKVRELRRLLDERPDEGVDRLDSYAVHVRASVLKSFFRELPEPLLTFDLYDDFILAAEITDPQER
;
A
#
# COMPACT_ATOMS: atom_id res chain seq x y z
N MET A 1 -0.31 -18.94 -4.08
CA MET A 1 0.35 -18.39 -5.29
C MET A 1 1.02 -17.09 -4.89
N THR A 2 2.34 -16.98 -5.00
CA THR A 2 3.11 -15.81 -4.59
C THR A 2 2.82 -14.63 -5.52
N GLY A 3 2.36 -13.51 -4.97
CA GLY A 3 1.91 -12.34 -5.73
C GLY A 3 2.97 -11.71 -6.65
N LEU A 4 4.25 -12.04 -6.46
CA LEU A 4 5.40 -11.49 -7.20
C LEU A 4 5.36 -11.78 -8.71
N TYR A 5 4.71 -12.87 -9.13
CA TYR A 5 4.60 -13.23 -10.55
C TYR A 5 3.30 -12.73 -11.21
N ILE A 6 2.48 -11.97 -10.47
CA ILE A 6 1.22 -11.45 -10.99
C ILE A 6 1.47 -10.13 -11.74
N GLU A 7 0.99 -10.10 -12.99
CA GLU A 7 1.15 -8.96 -13.87
C GLU A 7 0.48 -7.70 -13.32
N GLY A 8 1.26 -6.61 -13.19
CA GLY A 8 0.74 -5.33 -12.73
C GLY A 8 0.39 -5.29 -11.24
N LEU A 9 1.07 -6.07 -10.40
CA LEU A 9 1.01 -5.89 -8.94
C LEU A 9 1.27 -4.42 -8.58
N TYR A 10 0.50 -3.87 -7.64
CA TYR A 10 0.43 -2.46 -7.27
C TYR A 10 -0.01 -1.46 -8.37
N ARG A 11 0.12 -1.79 -9.66
CA ARG A 11 -0.34 -0.98 -10.80
C ARG A 11 -1.84 -1.17 -11.11
N LYS A 12 -2.29 -2.41 -11.27
CA LYS A 12 -3.71 -2.73 -11.52
C LYS A 12 -4.49 -2.67 -10.20
N SER A 13 -5.68 -2.07 -10.25
CA SER A 13 -6.58 -1.97 -9.11
C SER A 13 -7.35 -3.27 -8.89
N GLY A 14 -7.50 -3.68 -7.63
CA GLY A 14 -8.45 -4.71 -7.24
C GLY A 14 -9.91 -4.26 -7.38
N LEU A 15 -10.83 -5.22 -7.38
CA LEU A 15 -12.27 -4.94 -7.45
C LEU A 15 -12.73 -4.10 -6.24
N SER A 16 -13.28 -2.92 -6.50
CA SER A 16 -13.57 -1.91 -5.46
C SER A 16 -14.50 -2.40 -4.35
N SER A 17 -15.46 -3.27 -4.65
CA SER A 17 -16.34 -3.87 -3.63
C SER A 17 -15.56 -4.76 -2.66
N LYS A 18 -14.64 -5.59 -3.19
CA LYS A 18 -13.78 -6.46 -2.39
C LYS A 18 -12.71 -5.71 -1.61
N VAL A 19 -12.21 -4.59 -2.15
CA VAL A 19 -11.31 -3.69 -1.41
C VAL A 19 -12.01 -3.11 -0.18
N ARG A 20 -13.25 -2.61 -0.34
CA ARG A 20 -14.04 -2.09 0.78
C ARG A 20 -14.39 -3.18 1.81
N GLU A 21 -14.75 -4.37 1.33
CA GLU A 21 -15.05 -5.52 2.19
C GLU A 21 -13.84 -5.92 3.05
N LEU A 22 -12.67 -6.12 2.44
CA LEU A 22 -11.46 -6.50 3.15
C LEU A 22 -10.98 -5.40 4.10
N ARG A 23 -11.03 -4.13 3.68
CA ARG A 23 -10.69 -2.98 4.54
C ARG A 23 -11.55 -2.96 5.80
N ARG A 24 -12.88 -3.03 5.64
CA ARG A 24 -13.82 -3.08 6.77
C ARG A 24 -13.54 -4.27 7.70
N LEU A 25 -13.23 -5.44 7.13
CA LEU A 25 -12.90 -6.62 7.93
C LEU A 25 -11.63 -6.40 8.76
N LEU A 26 -10.58 -5.82 8.19
CA LEU A 26 -9.33 -5.50 8.89
C LEU A 26 -9.53 -4.41 9.96
N ASP A 27 -10.39 -3.42 9.70
CA ASP A 27 -10.71 -2.35 10.65
C ASP A 27 -11.52 -2.86 11.85
N GLU A 28 -12.50 -3.74 11.63
CA GLU A 28 -13.43 -4.23 12.66
C GLU A 28 -12.92 -5.48 13.39
N ARG A 29 -12.21 -6.38 12.68
CA ARG A 29 -11.79 -7.71 13.14
C ARG A 29 -10.41 -8.06 12.54
N PRO A 30 -9.32 -7.46 13.03
CA PRO A 30 -7.99 -7.56 12.42
C PRO A 30 -7.50 -9.01 12.31
N ASP A 31 -7.66 -9.82 13.35
CA ASP A 31 -7.21 -11.23 13.34
C ASP A 31 -7.92 -12.05 12.24
N GLU A 32 -9.25 -11.94 12.16
CA GLU A 32 -10.03 -12.61 11.11
C GLU A 32 -9.69 -12.05 9.71
N GLY A 33 -9.44 -10.74 9.62
CA GLY A 33 -9.01 -10.10 8.38
C GLY A 33 -7.68 -10.65 7.87
N VAL A 34 -6.71 -10.82 8.76
CA VAL A 34 -5.38 -11.37 8.46
C VAL A 34 -5.50 -12.83 8.02
N ASP A 35 -6.23 -13.65 8.77
CA ASP A 35 -6.45 -15.08 8.46
C ASP A 35 -7.10 -15.26 7.08
N ARG A 36 -7.94 -14.31 6.66
CA ARG A 36 -8.67 -14.36 5.39
C ARG A 36 -7.95 -13.68 4.22
N LEU A 37 -6.77 -13.09 4.42
CA LEU A 37 -6.06 -12.35 3.36
C LEU A 37 -5.89 -13.16 2.07
N ASP A 38 -5.50 -14.43 2.19
CA ASP A 38 -5.25 -15.30 1.03
C ASP A 38 -6.52 -15.67 0.24
N SER A 39 -7.71 -15.46 0.81
CA SER A 39 -8.98 -15.61 0.09
C SER A 39 -9.25 -14.44 -0.88
N TYR A 40 -8.54 -13.32 -0.74
CA TYR A 40 -8.69 -12.16 -1.62
C TYR A 40 -7.64 -12.16 -2.74
N ALA A 41 -8.08 -11.74 -3.92
CA ALA A 41 -7.19 -11.54 -5.07
C ALA A 41 -6.03 -10.59 -4.72
N VAL A 42 -4.84 -10.86 -5.26
CA VAL A 42 -3.63 -10.09 -4.91
C VAL A 42 -3.79 -8.58 -5.16
N HIS A 43 -4.49 -8.19 -6.23
CA HIS A 43 -4.76 -6.78 -6.53
C HIS A 43 -5.69 -6.13 -5.49
N VAL A 44 -6.57 -6.91 -4.84
CA VAL A 44 -7.40 -6.42 -3.72
C VAL A 44 -6.53 -6.17 -2.50
N ARG A 45 -5.69 -7.14 -2.11
CA ARG A 45 -4.73 -6.98 -1.01
C ARG A 45 -3.80 -5.78 -1.23
N ALA A 46 -3.23 -5.66 -2.43
CA ALA A 46 -2.38 -4.55 -2.81
C ALA A 46 -3.13 -3.20 -2.77
N SER A 47 -4.39 -3.15 -3.22
CA SER A 47 -5.21 -1.94 -3.13
C SER A 47 -5.52 -1.54 -1.69
N VAL A 48 -5.80 -2.50 -0.80
CA VAL A 48 -6.02 -2.23 0.63
C VAL A 48 -4.76 -1.66 1.28
N LEU A 49 -3.61 -2.28 1.06
CA LEU A 49 -2.33 -1.80 1.59
C LEU A 49 -2.00 -0.36 1.12
N LYS A 50 -2.23 -0.08 -0.16
CA LYS A 50 -2.07 1.29 -0.69
C LYS A 50 -3.03 2.28 -0.03
N SER A 51 -4.28 1.87 0.23
CA SER A 51 -5.26 2.73 0.90
C SER A 51 -4.84 3.03 2.33
N PHE A 52 -4.36 2.03 3.07
CA PHE A 52 -3.85 2.18 4.44
C PHE A 52 -2.82 3.30 4.52
N PHE A 53 -1.75 3.26 3.71
CA PHE A 53 -0.71 4.30 3.74
C PHE A 53 -1.23 5.69 3.32
N ARG A 54 -2.19 5.76 2.40
CA ARG A 54 -2.78 7.02 1.94
C ARG A 54 -3.71 7.66 2.96
N GLU A 55 -4.30 6.85 3.83
CA GLU A 55 -5.30 7.27 4.81
C GLU A 55 -4.70 7.56 6.19
N LEU A 56 -3.39 7.37 6.36
CA LEU A 56 -2.71 7.78 7.58
C LEU A 56 -2.91 9.30 7.82
N PRO A 57 -3.10 9.73 9.07
CA PRO A 57 -3.18 11.17 9.39
C PRO A 57 -1.94 11.95 8.95
N GLU A 58 -0.80 11.27 8.94
CA GLU A 58 0.49 11.77 8.47
C GLU A 58 1.04 10.78 7.42
N PRO A 59 1.59 11.24 6.28
CA PRO A 59 2.13 10.35 5.28
C PRO A 59 3.30 9.55 5.83
N LEU A 60 3.58 8.39 5.23
CA LEU A 60 4.68 7.52 5.64
C LEU A 60 6.05 8.23 5.69
N LEU A 61 6.27 9.22 4.81
CA LEU A 61 7.49 10.01 4.75
C LEU A 61 7.43 11.31 5.58
N THR A 62 6.41 11.46 6.44
CA THR A 62 6.14 12.62 7.31
C THR A 62 5.96 13.93 6.54
N PHE A 63 5.39 14.94 7.20
CA PHE A 63 5.39 16.29 6.64
C PHE A 63 6.72 17.01 6.86
N ASP A 64 7.33 16.79 8.03
CA ASP A 64 8.55 17.48 8.44
C ASP A 64 9.74 17.19 7.53
N LEU A 65 9.82 15.96 6.98
CA LEU A 65 10.91 15.53 6.10
C LEU A 65 10.60 15.69 4.61
N TYR A 66 9.43 16.24 4.24
CA TYR A 66 9.02 16.28 2.84
C TYR A 66 10.06 17.01 1.96
N ASP A 67 10.47 18.21 2.36
CA ASP A 67 11.42 19.02 1.61
C ASP A 67 12.80 18.33 1.53
N ASP A 68 13.24 17.66 2.61
CA ASP A 68 14.48 16.90 2.62
C ASP A 68 14.45 15.74 1.63
N PHE A 69 13.32 15.01 1.53
CA PHE A 69 13.15 13.94 0.55
C PHE A 69 13.13 14.46 -0.89
N ILE A 70 12.54 15.64 -1.15
CA ILE A 70 12.55 16.26 -2.48
C ILE A 70 13.97 16.68 -2.87
N LEU A 71 14.68 17.37 -1.96
CA LEU A 71 16.06 17.80 -2.19
C LEU A 71 16.98 16.61 -2.46
N ALA A 72 16.87 15.53 -1.68
CA ALA A 72 17.65 14.31 -1.90
C ALA A 72 17.35 13.68 -3.27
N ALA A 73 16.10 13.70 -3.74
CA ALA A 73 15.72 13.16 -5.04
C ALA A 73 16.25 13.99 -6.23
N GLU A 74 16.54 15.28 -6.02
CA GLU A 74 17.11 16.18 -7.02
C GLU A 74 18.64 16.04 -7.17
N ILE A 75 19.32 15.35 -6.24
CA ILE A 75 20.76 15.12 -6.33
C ILE A 75 21.07 14.27 -7.57
N THR A 76 21.82 14.88 -8.49
CA THR A 76 22.20 14.27 -9.76
C THR A 76 23.46 13.42 -9.65
N ASP A 77 24.38 13.76 -8.74
CA ASP A 77 25.58 12.98 -8.46
C ASP A 77 25.21 11.68 -7.72
N PRO A 78 25.44 10.50 -8.31
CA PRO A 78 25.13 9.23 -7.66
C PRO A 78 25.95 8.93 -6.40
N GLN A 79 27.05 9.64 -6.13
CA GLN A 79 27.84 9.49 -4.90
C GLN A 79 27.30 10.33 -3.74
N GLU A 80 26.56 11.40 -4.04
CA GLU A 80 25.94 12.28 -3.04
C GLU A 80 24.44 11.99 -2.83
N ARG A 81 23.83 11.18 -3.71
CA ARG A 81 22.45 10.67 -3.58
C ARG A 81 22.37 9.55 -2.55
#